data_AF-A3JSF5-F1
#
_entry.id   AF-A3JSF5-F1
#
_cell.length_a   1.000
_cell.length_b   1.000
_cell.length_c   1.000
_cell.angle_alpha   90.00
_cell.angle_beta   90.00
_cell.angle_gamma   90.00
#
_symmetry.space_group_name_H-M   'P 1'
#
loop_
_entity.id
_entity.type
_entity.pdbx_description
1 polymer ?
#
loop_
_entity_poly.entity_id
_entity_poly.type
_entity_poly.pdbx_seq_one_letter_code
_entity_poly.pdbx_strand_id
1 'polypeptide(L)' 'MSLEHEFWHAFRTIAELQEKPINVLAAEIDAARSDDTGLASAIRVFVLKTIQNVSDAN' A
#
# COMPACT_ATOMS: atom_id res chain seq x y z
N MET A 1 -2.44 14.34 4.98
CA MET A 1 -2.87 14.28 3.56
C MET A 1 -3.81 13.11 3.37
N SER A 2 -4.83 13.25 2.53
CA SER A 2 -5.72 12.15 2.11
C SER A 2 -5.01 11.23 1.12
N LEU A 3 -5.61 10.06 0.85
CA LEU A 3 -5.20 9.15 -0.23
C LEU A 3 -6.14 9.36 -1.43
N GLU A 4 -5.60 9.41 -2.64
CA GLU A 4 -6.38 9.54 -3.87
C GLU A 4 -7.16 8.25 -4.15
N HIS A 5 -8.25 8.38 -4.92
CA HIS A 5 -9.19 7.28 -5.16
C HIS A 5 -8.52 6.08 -5.85
N GLU A 6 -7.65 6.36 -6.82
CA GLU A 6 -6.89 5.39 -7.60
C GLU A 6 -5.94 4.58 -6.70
N PHE A 7 -5.26 5.26 -5.78
CA PHE A 7 -4.42 4.60 -4.78
C PHE A 7 -5.24 3.79 -3.78
N TRP A 8 -6.42 4.27 -3.38
CA TRP A 8 -7.31 3.51 -2.50
C TRP A 8 -7.84 2.25 -3.16
N HIS A 9 -8.21 2.33 -4.44
CA HIS A 9 -8.63 1.17 -5.21
C HIS A 9 -7.50 0.14 -5.35
N ALA A 10 -6.31 0.57 -5.81
CA ALA A 10 -5.17 -0.32 -5.93
C ALA A 10 -4.75 -0.94 -4.59
N PHE A 11 -4.80 -0.18 -3.50
CA PHE A 11 -4.51 -0.67 -2.16
C PHE A 11 -5.50 -1.76 -1.71
N ARG A 12 -6.80 -1.58 -1.97
CA ARG A 12 -7.81 -2.63 -1.71
C ARG A 12 -7.55 -3.89 -2.53
N THR A 13 -7.28 -3.74 -3.83
CA THR A 13 -6.98 -4.88 -4.70
C THR A 13 -5.75 -5.64 -4.21
N ILE A 14 -4.69 -4.95 -3.80
CA ILE A 14 -3.49 -5.60 -3.25
C ILE A 14 -3.81 -6.34 -1.94
N ALA A 15 -4.61 -5.74 -1.05
CA ALA A 15 -5.03 -6.39 0.19
C ALA A 15 -5.83 -7.68 -0.09
N GLU A 16 -6.75 -7.65 -1.05
CA GLU A 16 -7.52 -8.82 -1.50
C GLU A 16 -6.60 -9.90 -2.11
N LEU A 17 -5.66 -9.52 -2.98
CA LEU A 17 -4.70 -10.44 -3.59
C LEU A 17 -3.76 -11.10 -2.57
N GLN A 18 -3.45 -10.40 -1.48
CA GLN A 18 -2.66 -10.93 -0.36
C GLN A 18 -3.51 -11.67 0.68
N GLU A 19 -4.81 -11.82 0.45
CA GLU A 19 -5.78 -12.41 1.39
C GLU A 19 -5.73 -11.75 2.79
N LYS A 20 -5.45 -10.44 2.82
CA LYS A 20 -5.31 -9.66 4.06
C LYS A 20 -6.45 -8.64 4.21
N PRO A 21 -7.01 -8.48 5.42
CA PRO A 21 -7.86 -7.33 5.71
C PRO A 21 -7.12 -6.01 5.48
N ILE A 22 -7.76 -5.05 4.81
CA ILE A 22 -7.13 -3.76 4.47
C ILE A 22 -6.61 -2.99 5.69
N ASN A 23 -7.29 -3.09 6.83
CA ASN A 23 -6.86 -2.48 8.08
C ASN A 23 -5.58 -3.13 8.66
N VAL A 24 -5.43 -4.45 8.50
CA VAL A 24 -4.20 -5.16 8.89
C VAL A 24 -3.05 -4.72 7.99
N LEU A 25 -3.25 -4.70 6.68
CA LEU A 25 -2.22 -4.24 5.75
C LEU A 25 -1.83 -2.77 6.00
N ALA A 26 -2.80 -1.90 6.32
CA ALA A 26 -2.52 -0.51 6.68
C ALA A 26 -1.70 -0.42 7.98
N ALA A 27 -2.01 -1.24 8.98
CA ALA A 27 -1.25 -1.28 10.24
C ALA A 27 0.18 -1.81 10.05
N GLU A 28 0.38 -2.80 9.18
CA GLU A 28 1.73 -3.28 8.81
C GLU A 28 2.55 -2.17 8.14
N ILE A 29 1.95 -1.41 7.23
CA ILE A 29 2.61 -0.26 6.58
C ILE A 29 2.88 0.86 7.60
N ASP A 30 1.95 1.11 8.52
CA ASP A 30 2.13 2.12 9.58
C ASP A 30 3.26 1.76 10.56
N ALA A 31 3.43 0.47 10.85
CA ALA A 31 4.52 -0.01 11.71
C ALA A 31 5.89 -0.02 11.00
N ALA A 32 5.93 -0.12 9.67
CA ALA A 32 7.15 -0.24 8.89
C ALA A 32 7.65 1.08 8.27
N ARG A 33 6.83 2.15 8.25
CA ARG A 33 7.21 3.45 7.68
C ARG A 33 8.21 4.19 8.58
N SER A 34 8.99 5.09 7.99
CA SER A 34 9.80 6.05 8.75
C SER A 34 8.91 7.03 9.52
N ASP A 35 9.35 7.47 10.70
CA ASP A 35 8.60 8.39 11.57
C ASP A 35 8.19 9.70 10.87
N ASP A 36 9.03 10.19 9.95
CA ASP A 36 8.80 11.43 9.19
C ASP A 36 7.83 11.27 8.00
N THR A 37 7.39 10.05 7.70
CA THR A 37 6.50 9.77 6.57
C THR A 37 5.09 9.50 7.06
N GLY A 38 4.11 10.30 6.63
CA GLY A 38 2.70 10.05 6.92
C GLY A 38 2.17 8.77 6.24
N LEU A 39 1.22 8.08 6.88
CA LEU A 39 0.67 6.80 6.42
C LEU A 39 0.19 6.84 4.96
N ALA A 40 -0.49 7.90 4.53
CA ALA A 40 -0.96 8.02 3.14
C ALA A 40 0.20 8.02 2.13
N SER A 41 1.34 8.64 2.46
CA SER A 41 2.53 8.63 1.59
C SER A 41 3.18 7.24 1.57
N ALA A 42 3.24 6.58 2.72
CA ALA A 42 3.74 5.20 2.81
C ALA A 42 2.90 4.22 1.97
N ILE A 43 1.56 4.35 2.00
CA ILE A 43 0.65 3.55 1.18
C ILE A 43 0.91 3.76 -0.33
N ARG A 44 1.12 5.00 -0.79
CA ARG A 44 1.43 5.27 -2.20
C ARG A 44 2.71 4.55 -2.65
N VAL A 45 3.76 4.63 -1.83
CA VAL A 45 5.05 3.96 -2.11
C VAL A 45 4.87 2.44 -2.12
N PHE A 46 4.11 1.89 -1.17
CA PHE A 46 3.81 0.47 -1.10
C PHE A 46 3.08 -0.02 -2.37
N VAL A 47 2.04 0.68 -2.79
CA VAL A 47 1.28 0.35 -4.01
C VAL A 47 2.20 0.39 -5.23
N LEU A 48 3.00 1.44 -5.39
CA LEU A 48 3.94 1.58 -6.50
C LEU A 48 4.94 0.42 -6.56
N LYS A 49 5.60 0.11 -5.44
CA LYS A 49 6.57 -0.99 -5.35
C LYS A 49 5.93 -2.34 -5.66
N THR A 50 4.72 -2.58 -5.18
CA THR A 50 4.00 -3.83 -5.43
C THR A 50 3.75 -4.04 -6.92
N ILE A 51 3.27 -3.00 -7.62
CA ILE A 51 2.97 -3.08 -9.06
C ILE A 51 4.25 -3.21 -9.90
N GLN A 52 5.33 -2.51 -9.52
CA GLN A 52 6.62 -2.62 -10.19
C GLN A 52 7.20 -4.03 -10.05
N ASN A 53 7.18 -4.60 -8.85
CA ASN A 53 7.68 -5.96 -8.61
C ASN A 53 6.89 -7.03 -9.37
N VAL A 54 5.57 -6.86 -9.56
CA VAL A 54 4.76 -7.77 -10.40
C VAL A 54 5.19 -7.67 -11.87
N SER A 55 5.59 -6.48 -12.32
CA SER A 55 6.03 -6.24 -13.70
C SER A 55 7.42 -6.83 -13.98
N ASP A 56 8.28 -6.91 -12.96
CA ASP A 56 9.61 -7.53 -13.04
C ASP A 56 9.58 -9.07 -12.94
N ALA A 57 8.47 -9.65 -12.50
CA ALA A 57 8.29 -11.09 -12.30
C ALA A 57 7.76 -11.84 -13.54
N ASN A 58 7.77 -11.21 -14.71
CA ASN A 58 7.18 -11.74 -15.95
C ASN A 58 8.16 -11.73 -17.14
#